data_AF-A0A382T6K1-F1
#
_entry.id   AF-A0A382T6K1-F1
#
_cell.length_a   1.000
_cell.length_b   1.000
_cell.length_c   1.000
_cell.angle_alpha   90.00
_cell.angle_beta   90.00
_cell.angle_gamma   90.00
#
_symmetry.space_group_name_H-M   'P 1'
#
loop_
_entity.id
_entity.type
_entity.pdbx_description
1 polymer ?
#
loop_
_entity_poly.entity_id
_entity_poly.type
_entity_poly.pdbx_seq_one_letter_code
_entity_poly.pdbx_strand_id
1 'polypeptide(L)'
;MEEALENPATEIETEDTQKVDRSGSNFSYLFHRIGTMVEQNLIWATMLMVLLGVVLMDIIFSLFLFEPYVQLIETLSGSAPGEFAEVDIGFAPEVWQALLGIVLGTLILVISIASQSIPKLIDLYMRDVKSLLYVWLLIISGAHAGLIKLYGEINLMRESSRVFNTHFLIIICGIIAFPYIFYVLRLTKPTNIIEKIYGNNMDLIQSLTSPRSHAMVHIHSVVENQQYEMFEAFNQLDDILEFIDFKEVKADIIYYMSR
;
A
#
# COMPACT_ATOMS: atom_id res chain seq x y z
N MET A 1 -50.77 6.59 -51.78
CA MET A 1 -50.97 5.73 -50.60
C MET A 1 -49.69 4.93 -50.50
N GLU A 2 -48.67 5.54 -49.91
CA GLU A 2 -47.34 4.95 -49.74
C GLU A 2 -46.96 5.29 -48.31
N GLU A 3 -47.30 4.35 -47.44
CA GLU A 3 -47.12 4.41 -46.00
C GLU A 3 -45.63 4.12 -45.74
N ALA A 4 -44.90 5.14 -45.29
CA ALA A 4 -43.51 5.01 -44.90
C ALA A 4 -43.43 4.14 -43.64
N LEU A 5 -43.09 2.86 -43.83
CA LEU A 5 -42.71 1.93 -42.78
C LEU A 5 -41.33 2.33 -42.24
N GLU A 6 -41.33 3.26 -41.29
CA GLU A 6 -40.20 3.50 -40.40
C GLU A 6 -39.98 2.21 -39.59
N ASN A 7 -38.84 1.55 -39.81
CA ASN A 7 -38.54 0.25 -39.23
C ASN A 7 -38.05 0.43 -37.77
N PRO A 8 -38.84 0.07 -36.75
CA PRO A 8 -38.48 0.27 -35.34
C PRO A 8 -37.30 -0.60 -34.88
N ALA A 9 -36.91 -1.62 -35.67
CA ALA A 9 -35.80 -2.50 -35.32
C ALA A 9 -34.43 -1.82 -35.41
N THR A 10 -34.27 -0.85 -36.31
CA THR A 10 -32.99 -0.16 -36.56
C THR A 10 -32.63 0.86 -35.47
N GLU A 11 -33.62 1.50 -34.83
CA GLU A 11 -33.39 2.42 -33.70
C GLU A 11 -33.04 1.66 -32.40
N ILE A 12 -33.65 0.49 -32.18
CA ILE A 12 -33.47 -0.31 -30.96
C ILE A 12 -32.06 -0.91 -30.89
N GLU A 13 -31.51 -1.43 -32.01
CA GLU A 13 -30.13 -1.94 -32.03
C GLU A 13 -29.09 -0.81 -31.83
N THR A 14 -29.34 0.40 -32.35
CA THR A 14 -28.42 1.53 -32.14
C THR A 14 -28.46 2.07 -30.71
N GLU A 15 -29.62 2.12 -30.06
CA GLU A 15 -29.73 2.55 -28.67
C GLU A 15 -29.06 1.58 -27.70
N ASP A 16 -29.24 0.27 -27.88
CA ASP A 16 -28.65 -0.73 -26.98
C ASP A 16 -27.13 -0.84 -27.17
N THR A 17 -26.63 -0.75 -28.40
CA THR A 17 -25.18 -0.73 -28.65
C THR A 17 -24.53 0.54 -28.07
N GLN A 18 -25.20 1.69 -28.17
CA GLN A 18 -24.71 2.97 -27.64
C GLN A 18 -24.86 3.08 -26.11
N LYS A 19 -25.84 2.42 -25.50
CA LYS A 19 -25.98 2.28 -24.02
C LYS A 19 -24.92 1.36 -23.43
N VAL A 20 -24.60 0.25 -24.11
CA VAL A 20 -23.56 -0.71 -23.68
C VAL A 20 -22.17 -0.05 -23.73
N ASP A 21 -21.87 0.71 -24.78
CA ASP A 21 -20.58 1.41 -24.92
C ASP A 21 -20.42 2.58 -23.92
N ARG A 22 -21.52 3.32 -23.64
CA ARG A 22 -21.56 4.33 -22.57
C ARG A 22 -21.47 3.76 -21.16
N SER A 23 -22.00 2.55 -20.93
CA SER A 23 -21.92 1.88 -19.63
C SER A 23 -20.49 1.37 -19.34
N GLY A 24 -19.84 0.78 -20.34
CA GLY A 24 -18.44 0.35 -20.27
C GLY A 24 -17.47 1.51 -20.08
N SER A 25 -17.70 2.66 -20.73
CA SER A 25 -16.89 3.87 -20.55
C SER A 25 -17.10 4.53 -19.18
N ASN A 26 -18.34 4.57 -18.67
CA ASN A 26 -18.65 5.08 -17.34
C ASN A 26 -18.06 4.22 -16.21
N PHE A 27 -18.10 2.89 -16.35
CA PHE A 27 -17.49 1.99 -15.38
C PHE A 27 -15.96 2.10 -15.39
N SER A 28 -15.36 2.18 -16.59
CA SER A 28 -13.93 2.40 -16.76
C SER A 28 -13.48 3.75 -16.17
N TYR A 29 -14.30 4.79 -16.35
CA TYR A 29 -14.09 6.12 -15.76
C TYR A 29 -14.23 6.11 -14.24
N LEU A 30 -15.20 5.39 -13.67
CA LEU A 30 -15.33 5.24 -12.22
C LEU A 30 -14.14 4.50 -11.61
N PHE A 31 -13.70 3.40 -12.24
CA PHE A 31 -12.49 2.68 -11.81
C PHE A 31 -11.23 3.54 -11.95
N HIS A 32 -11.13 4.34 -13.02
CA HIS A 32 -10.05 5.31 -13.17
C HIS A 32 -10.08 6.33 -12.05
N ARG A 33 -11.25 6.93 -11.79
CA ARG A 33 -11.42 7.95 -10.77
C ARG A 33 -11.11 7.43 -9.37
N ILE A 34 -11.55 6.21 -9.03
CA ILE A 34 -11.21 5.55 -7.77
C ILE A 34 -9.71 5.29 -7.70
N GLY A 35 -9.09 4.76 -8.77
CA GLY A 35 -7.65 4.56 -8.86
C GLY A 35 -6.87 5.86 -8.62
N THR A 36 -7.22 6.93 -9.33
CA THR A 36 -6.59 8.24 -9.19
C THR A 36 -6.81 8.85 -7.79
N MET A 37 -7.98 8.63 -7.17
CA MET A 37 -8.23 9.10 -5.80
C MET A 37 -7.40 8.34 -4.76
N VAL A 38 -7.19 7.04 -4.97
CA VAL A 38 -6.32 6.19 -4.13
C VAL A 38 -4.86 6.62 -4.28
N GLU A 39 -4.40 6.89 -5.50
CA GLU A 39 -3.03 7.35 -5.76
C GLU A 39 -2.78 8.74 -5.16
N GLN A 40 -3.73 9.66 -5.29
CA GLN A 40 -3.68 11.00 -4.68
C GLN A 40 -3.67 10.96 -3.14
N ASN A 41 -4.33 9.97 -2.54
CA ASN A 41 -4.46 9.84 -1.08
C ASN A 41 -3.84 8.54 -0.56
N LEU A 42 -2.73 8.09 -1.16
CA LEU A 42 -2.15 6.77 -0.93
C LEU A 42 -1.91 6.47 0.55
N ILE A 43 -1.45 7.47 1.31
CA ILE A 43 -1.19 7.36 2.75
C ILE A 43 -2.49 7.02 3.51
N TRP A 44 -3.58 7.73 3.23
CA TRP A 44 -4.86 7.51 3.89
C TRP A 44 -5.54 6.23 3.42
N ALA A 45 -5.44 5.90 2.13
CA ALA A 45 -6.00 4.68 1.57
C ALA A 45 -5.32 3.43 2.18
N THR A 46 -3.99 3.44 2.26
CA THR A 46 -3.22 2.34 2.89
C THR A 46 -3.51 2.24 4.39
N MET A 47 -3.62 3.37 5.09
CA MET A 47 -4.02 3.39 6.51
C MET A 47 -5.39 2.75 6.72
N LEU A 48 -6.41 3.16 5.96
CA LEU A 48 -7.78 2.64 6.08
C LEU A 48 -7.83 1.14 5.75
N MET A 49 -7.13 0.73 4.70
CA MET A 49 -7.02 -0.68 4.30
C MET A 49 -6.47 -1.54 5.43
N VAL A 50 -5.37 -1.12 6.05
CA VAL A 50 -4.75 -1.85 7.16
C VAL A 50 -5.66 -1.84 8.39
N LEU A 51 -6.31 -0.71 8.70
CA LEU A 51 -7.24 -0.60 9.82
C LEU A 51 -8.37 -1.62 9.69
N LEU A 52 -9.04 -1.65 8.54
CA LEU A 52 -10.09 -2.61 8.25
C LEU A 52 -9.54 -4.04 8.30
N GLY A 53 -8.35 -4.29 7.77
CA GLY A 53 -7.70 -5.60 7.81
C GLY A 53 -7.48 -6.10 9.24
N VAL A 54 -6.92 -5.28 10.13
CA VAL A 54 -6.68 -5.65 11.54
C VAL A 54 -7.99 -5.92 12.27
N VAL A 55 -9.01 -5.04 12.10
CA VAL A 55 -10.32 -5.22 12.73
C VAL A 55 -11.01 -6.50 12.23
N LEU A 56 -10.99 -6.75 10.92
CA LEU A 56 -11.58 -7.96 10.35
C LEU A 56 -10.87 -9.22 10.86
N MET A 57 -9.54 -9.21 10.93
CA MET A 57 -8.78 -10.36 11.44
C MET A 57 -9.03 -10.59 12.93
N ASP A 58 -9.15 -9.54 13.74
CA ASP A 58 -9.50 -9.64 15.16
C ASP A 58 -10.92 -10.22 15.34
N ILE A 59 -11.89 -9.83 14.51
CA ILE A 59 -13.24 -10.41 14.50
C ILE A 59 -13.20 -11.89 14.09
N ILE A 60 -12.51 -12.22 12.99
CA ILE A 60 -12.38 -13.60 12.51
C ILE A 60 -11.73 -14.48 13.59
N PHE A 61 -10.67 -13.98 14.22
CA PHE A 61 -10.00 -14.71 15.29
C PHE A 61 -10.94 -14.96 16.46
N SER A 62 -11.66 -13.92 16.89
CA SER A 62 -12.63 -14.01 17.98
C SER A 62 -13.78 -14.99 17.70
N LEU A 63 -14.25 -15.08 16.45
CA LEU A 63 -15.40 -15.91 16.09
C LEU A 63 -15.02 -17.38 15.82
N PHE A 64 -13.84 -17.62 15.23
CA PHE A 64 -13.51 -18.94 14.68
C PHE A 64 -12.24 -19.58 15.25
N LEU A 65 -11.25 -18.78 15.65
CA LEU A 65 -9.91 -19.31 15.96
C LEU A 65 -9.58 -19.32 17.44
N PHE A 66 -10.24 -18.50 18.25
CA PHE A 66 -9.93 -18.36 19.68
C PHE A 66 -10.11 -19.67 20.45
N GLU A 67 -11.31 -20.26 20.41
CA GLU A 67 -11.63 -21.52 21.11
C GLU A 67 -10.71 -22.68 20.69
N PRO A 68 -10.53 -22.99 19.38
CA PRO A 68 -9.58 -24.02 18.97
C PRO A 68 -8.14 -23.75 19.40
N TYR A 69 -7.72 -22.49 19.40
CA TYR A 69 -6.37 -22.10 19.80
C TYR A 69 -6.14 -22.33 21.29
N VAL A 70 -7.07 -21.92 22.15
CA VAL A 70 -6.98 -22.14 23.60
C VAL A 70 -6.92 -23.63 23.91
N GLN A 71 -7.81 -24.43 23.31
CA GLN A 71 -7.83 -25.89 23.49
C GLN A 71 -6.52 -26.56 23.07
N LEU A 72 -5.91 -26.10 21.96
CA LEU A 72 -4.62 -26.60 21.49
C LEU A 72 -3.52 -26.29 22.50
N ILE A 73 -3.45 -25.05 23.00
CA ILE A 73 -2.43 -24.65 23.97
C ILE A 73 -2.59 -25.44 25.27
N GLU A 74 -3.80 -25.55 25.81
CA GLU A 74 -4.08 -26.31 27.04
C GLU A 74 -3.72 -27.79 26.90
N THR A 75 -3.98 -28.39 25.74
CA THR A 75 -3.59 -29.78 25.45
C THR A 75 -2.07 -29.96 25.40
N LEU A 76 -1.35 -28.99 24.84
CA LEU A 76 0.10 -29.05 24.71
C LEU A 76 0.84 -28.71 26.02
N SER A 77 0.30 -27.79 26.81
CA SER A 77 0.88 -27.37 28.09
C SER A 77 0.55 -28.32 29.24
N GLY A 78 -0.56 -29.06 29.14
CA GLY A 78 -1.11 -29.85 30.24
C GLY A 78 -1.75 -28.98 31.34
N SER A 79 -2.08 -27.72 31.06
CA SER A 79 -2.72 -26.79 32.00
C SER A 79 -4.21 -27.09 32.18
N ALA A 80 -4.79 -26.64 33.29
CA ALA A 80 -6.23 -26.77 33.51
C ALA A 80 -7.01 -25.82 32.59
N PRO A 81 -8.25 -26.17 32.19
CA PRO A 81 -9.08 -25.29 31.36
C PRO A 81 -9.28 -23.92 32.02
N GLY A 82 -8.97 -22.85 31.30
CA GLY A 82 -9.17 -21.47 31.74
C GLY A 82 -7.99 -20.80 32.46
N GLU A 83 -6.92 -21.52 32.82
CA GLU A 83 -5.70 -20.89 33.39
C GLU A 83 -5.01 -19.95 32.39
N PHE A 84 -5.18 -20.18 31.09
CA PHE A 84 -4.57 -19.37 30.03
C PHE A 84 -5.15 -17.94 29.95
N ALA A 85 -6.39 -17.73 30.41
CA ALA A 85 -7.05 -16.42 30.40
C ALA A 85 -6.39 -15.41 31.37
N GLU A 86 -5.69 -15.92 32.39
CA GLU A 86 -5.08 -15.12 33.46
C GLU A 86 -3.66 -14.64 33.16
N VAL A 87 -3.05 -15.05 32.03
CA VAL A 87 -1.69 -14.60 31.65
C VAL A 87 -1.66 -13.08 31.59
N ASP A 88 -0.77 -12.43 32.35
CA ASP A 88 -0.59 -10.98 32.30
C ASP A 88 0.07 -10.57 30.98
N ILE A 89 -0.62 -9.69 30.24
CA ILE A 89 -0.18 -9.21 28.93
C ILE A 89 -0.16 -7.67 28.90
N GLY A 90 -0.05 -7.04 30.07
CA GLY A 90 0.01 -5.57 30.21
C GLY A 90 1.21 -4.90 29.55
N PHE A 91 2.22 -5.67 29.14
CA PHE A 91 3.45 -5.23 28.48
C PHE A 91 3.33 -5.05 26.96
N ALA A 92 2.22 -5.48 26.35
CA ALA A 92 2.09 -5.54 24.90
C ALA A 92 2.25 -4.16 24.23
N PRO A 93 1.64 -3.07 24.73
CA PRO A 93 1.83 -1.74 24.14
C PRO A 93 3.29 -1.27 24.16
N GLU A 94 4.03 -1.57 25.23
CA GLU A 94 5.44 -1.22 25.38
C GLU A 94 6.31 -1.95 24.35
N VAL A 95 6.04 -3.23 24.09
CA VAL A 95 6.73 -4.02 23.05
C VAL A 95 6.43 -3.46 21.65
N TRP A 96 5.19 -3.08 21.38
CA TRP A 96 4.83 -2.42 20.12
C TRP A 96 5.55 -1.08 19.93
N GLN A 97 5.61 -0.26 20.98
CA GLN A 97 6.33 1.02 20.94
C GLN A 97 7.83 0.81 20.70
N ALA A 98 8.44 -0.21 21.32
CA ALA A 98 9.83 -0.57 21.07
C ALA A 98 10.05 -1.03 19.62
N LEU A 99 9.21 -1.92 19.10
CA LEU A 99 9.30 -2.41 17.73
C LEU A 99 9.13 -1.29 16.70
N LEU A 100 8.11 -0.44 16.88
CA LEU A 100 7.85 0.72 16.05
C LEU A 100 9.03 1.72 16.12
N GLY A 101 9.58 1.96 17.31
CA GLY A 101 10.74 2.83 17.51
C GLY A 101 11.99 2.34 16.78
N ILE A 102 12.28 1.05 16.82
CA ILE A 102 13.42 0.46 16.09
C ILE A 102 13.21 0.57 14.58
N VAL A 103 12.01 0.24 14.10
CA VAL A 103 11.70 0.27 12.66
C VAL A 103 11.73 1.70 12.13
N LEU A 104 10.97 2.63 12.75
CA LEU A 104 10.95 4.04 12.33
C LEU A 104 12.30 4.71 12.52
N GLY A 105 13.01 4.44 13.63
CA GLY A 105 14.35 4.98 13.86
C GLY A 105 15.34 4.55 12.78
N THR A 106 15.30 3.27 12.39
CA THR A 106 16.13 2.75 11.30
C THR A 106 15.75 3.39 9.96
N LEU A 107 14.45 3.52 9.66
CA LEU A 107 13.97 4.19 8.44
C LEU A 107 14.48 5.63 8.36
N ILE A 108 14.28 6.42 9.41
CA ILE A 108 14.70 7.82 9.46
C ILE A 108 16.21 7.93 9.25
N LEU A 109 17.00 7.11 9.95
CA LEU A 109 18.46 7.10 9.81
C LEU A 109 18.88 6.76 8.38
N VAL A 110 18.35 5.67 7.83
CA VAL A 110 18.72 5.14 6.51
C VAL A 110 18.32 6.11 5.40
N ILE A 111 17.10 6.63 5.45
CA ILE A 111 16.62 7.64 4.49
C ILE A 111 17.44 8.92 4.62
N SER A 112 17.74 9.38 5.85
CA SER A 112 18.53 10.60 6.06
C SER A 112 19.94 10.50 5.52
N ILE A 113 20.61 9.34 5.64
CA ILE A 113 21.95 9.15 5.07
C ILE A 113 21.85 9.12 3.55
N ALA A 114 20.89 8.37 3.01
CA ALA A 114 20.76 8.22 1.56
C ALA A 114 20.27 9.51 0.87
N SER A 115 19.46 10.34 1.54
CA SER A 115 18.98 11.62 1.02
C SER A 115 20.08 12.69 0.94
N GLN A 116 21.20 12.52 1.66
CA GLN A 116 22.37 13.38 1.48
C GLN A 116 23.04 13.15 0.13
N SER A 117 22.89 11.94 -0.43
CA SER A 117 23.50 11.54 -1.69
C SER A 117 22.52 11.43 -2.85
N ILE A 118 21.20 11.56 -2.65
CA ILE A 118 20.21 11.42 -3.73
C ILE A 118 19.05 12.39 -3.47
N PRO A 119 18.89 13.44 -4.29
CA PRO A 119 17.76 14.36 -4.19
C PRO A 119 16.42 13.65 -4.33
N LYS A 120 15.37 14.15 -3.66
CA LYS A 120 13.98 13.61 -3.71
C LYS A 120 13.82 12.14 -3.30
N LEU A 121 14.83 11.51 -2.69
CA LEU A 121 14.73 10.15 -2.18
C LEU A 121 13.58 9.97 -1.17
N ILE A 122 13.33 11.01 -0.37
CA ILE A 122 12.22 11.04 0.59
C ILE A 122 10.88 10.83 -0.14
N ASP A 123 10.67 11.47 -1.28
CA ASP A 123 9.42 11.38 -2.05
C ASP A 123 9.21 9.97 -2.62
N LEU A 124 10.29 9.30 -3.03
CA LEU A 124 10.26 7.90 -3.47
C LEU A 124 9.84 6.96 -2.33
N TYR A 125 10.29 7.21 -1.11
CA TYR A 125 9.89 6.42 0.07
C TYR A 125 8.45 6.70 0.50
N MET A 126 8.00 7.95 0.44
CA MET A 126 6.64 8.34 0.79
C MET A 126 5.58 7.73 -0.14
N ARG A 127 5.98 7.26 -1.34
CA ARG A 127 5.12 6.55 -2.29
C ARG A 127 5.31 5.02 -2.29
N ASP A 128 6.19 4.47 -1.45
CA ASP A 128 6.44 3.02 -1.42
C ASP A 128 5.33 2.26 -0.67
N VAL A 129 4.37 1.71 -1.41
CA VAL A 129 3.18 1.05 -0.84
C VAL A 129 3.53 -0.06 0.15
N LYS A 130 4.58 -0.86 -0.12
CA LYS A 130 5.00 -1.95 0.78
C LYS A 130 5.45 -1.41 2.13
N SER A 131 6.24 -0.33 2.11
CA SER A 131 6.66 0.39 3.29
C SER A 131 5.48 1.00 4.05
N LEU A 132 4.58 1.68 3.35
CA LEU A 132 3.40 2.28 3.96
C LEU A 132 2.51 1.24 4.63
N LEU A 133 2.23 0.11 3.96
CA LEU A 133 1.44 -0.98 4.52
C LEU A 133 2.04 -1.52 5.81
N TYR A 134 3.35 -1.77 5.82
CA TYR A 134 4.02 -2.32 6.99
C TYR A 134 4.08 -1.33 8.16
N VAL A 135 4.41 -0.06 7.90
CA VAL A 135 4.43 0.98 8.94
C VAL A 135 3.03 1.19 9.53
N TRP A 136 1.99 1.26 8.69
CA TRP A 136 0.61 1.35 9.19
C TRP A 136 0.20 0.11 9.97
N LEU A 137 0.65 -1.08 9.57
CA LEU A 137 0.38 -2.32 10.31
C LEU A 137 0.97 -2.25 11.72
N LEU A 138 2.20 -1.76 11.88
CA LEU A 138 2.81 -1.57 13.20
C LEU A 138 2.05 -0.54 14.04
N ILE A 139 1.72 0.62 13.46
CA ILE A 139 1.01 1.70 14.18
C ILE A 139 -0.37 1.21 14.65
N ILE A 140 -1.15 0.61 13.76
CA ILE A 140 -2.52 0.19 14.05
C ILE A 140 -2.52 -1.00 15.01
N SER A 141 -1.61 -1.96 14.85
CA SER A 141 -1.51 -3.10 15.77
C SER A 141 -1.03 -2.67 17.17
N GLY A 142 -0.16 -1.67 17.26
CA GLY A 142 0.21 -1.04 18.54
C GLY A 142 -0.93 -0.26 19.18
N ALA A 143 -1.67 0.52 18.39
CA ALA A 143 -2.87 1.21 18.86
C ALA A 143 -3.95 0.22 19.34
N HIS A 144 -4.13 -0.89 18.63
CA HIS A 144 -5.00 -1.99 19.02
C HIS A 144 -4.58 -2.59 20.37
N ALA A 145 -3.28 -2.82 20.60
CA ALA A 145 -2.78 -3.28 21.90
C ALA A 145 -3.06 -2.26 23.02
N GLY A 146 -2.87 -0.97 22.76
CA GLY A 146 -3.18 0.11 23.69
C GLY A 146 -4.67 0.17 24.05
N LEU A 147 -5.54 0.02 23.05
CA LEU A 147 -6.99 -0.03 23.25
C LEU A 147 -7.41 -1.23 24.10
N ILE A 148 -6.83 -2.40 23.86
CA ILE A 148 -7.08 -3.60 24.66
C ILE A 148 -6.66 -3.39 26.12
N LYS A 149 -5.49 -2.79 26.36
CA LYS A 149 -5.01 -2.48 27.72
C LYS A 149 -5.98 -1.53 28.43
N LEU A 150 -6.39 -0.44 27.76
CA LEU A 150 -7.37 0.51 28.29
C LEU A 150 -8.70 -0.18 28.64
N TYR A 151 -9.21 -1.06 27.77
CA TYR A 151 -10.42 -1.84 28.04
C TYR A 151 -10.25 -2.81 29.21
N GLY A 152 -9.07 -3.40 29.37
CA GLY A 152 -8.74 -4.22 30.53
C GLY A 152 -8.83 -3.45 31.86
N GLU A 153 -8.32 -2.21 31.90
CA GLU A 153 -8.33 -1.37 33.11
C GLU A 153 -9.75 -0.98 33.56
N ILE A 154 -10.71 -0.89 32.64
CA ILE A 154 -12.13 -0.59 32.93
C ILE A 154 -13.00 -1.85 33.07
N ASN A 155 -12.39 -3.03 33.22
CA ASN A 155 -13.06 -4.34 33.32
C ASN A 155 -13.92 -4.74 32.10
N LEU A 156 -13.62 -4.21 30.91
CA LEU A 156 -14.18 -4.65 29.62
C LEU A 156 -13.19 -5.59 28.91
N MET A 157 -12.79 -6.66 29.61
CA MET A 157 -11.77 -7.57 29.12
C MET A 157 -12.26 -8.38 27.91
N ARG A 158 -11.49 -8.31 26.82
CA ARG A 158 -11.71 -9.12 25.61
C ARG A 158 -10.48 -10.01 25.37
N GLU A 159 -10.53 -11.21 25.94
CA GLU A 159 -9.40 -12.16 25.97
C GLU A 159 -8.93 -12.57 24.57
N SER A 160 -9.88 -12.79 23.65
CA SER A 160 -9.57 -13.14 22.26
C SER A 160 -8.64 -12.12 21.60
N SER A 161 -8.90 -10.82 21.79
CA SER A 161 -8.11 -9.75 21.17
C SER A 161 -6.74 -9.59 21.83
N ARG A 162 -6.64 -9.85 23.15
CA ARG A 162 -5.36 -9.90 23.88
C ARG A 162 -4.45 -10.97 23.28
N VAL A 163 -4.98 -12.19 23.15
CA VAL A 163 -4.24 -13.34 22.60
C VAL A 163 -3.89 -13.10 21.14
N PHE A 164 -4.86 -12.65 20.32
CA PHE A 164 -4.62 -12.32 18.92
C PHE A 164 -3.46 -11.34 18.74
N ASN A 165 -3.47 -10.23 19.47
CA ASN A 165 -2.46 -9.21 19.32
C ASN A 165 -1.07 -9.72 19.74
N THR A 166 -0.99 -10.44 20.85
CA THR A 166 0.30 -10.76 21.47
C THR A 166 0.95 -12.02 20.97
N HIS A 167 0.16 -13.04 20.64
CA HIS A 167 0.67 -14.31 20.15
C HIS A 167 0.79 -14.31 18.62
N PHE A 168 -0.04 -13.55 17.91
CA PHE A 168 -0.02 -13.52 16.46
C PHE A 168 0.56 -12.21 15.92
N LEU A 169 -0.07 -11.07 16.17
CA LEU A 169 0.36 -9.82 15.53
C LEU A 169 1.78 -9.42 15.92
N ILE A 170 2.14 -9.45 17.20
CA ILE A 170 3.50 -9.12 17.67
C ILE A 170 4.53 -10.07 17.05
N ILE A 171 4.28 -11.39 17.08
CA ILE A 171 5.23 -12.38 16.57
C ILE A 171 5.43 -12.23 15.06
N ILE A 172 4.33 -12.16 14.31
CA ILE A 172 4.38 -12.03 12.84
C ILE A 172 5.07 -10.72 12.44
N CYS A 173 4.70 -9.60 13.06
CA CYS A 173 5.34 -8.32 12.77
C CYS A 173 6.82 -8.31 13.19
N GLY A 174 7.15 -8.89 14.34
CA GLY A 174 8.54 -9.05 14.78
C GLY A 174 9.40 -9.83 13.79
N ILE A 175 8.88 -10.94 13.25
CA ILE A 175 9.57 -11.74 12.22
C ILE A 175 9.75 -10.93 10.92
N ILE A 176 8.73 -10.16 10.51
CA ILE A 176 8.77 -9.37 9.26
C ILE A 176 9.68 -8.12 9.40
N ALA A 177 9.92 -7.63 10.62
CA ALA A 177 10.69 -6.41 10.86
C ALA A 177 12.09 -6.45 10.26
N PHE A 178 12.81 -7.56 10.43
CA PHE A 178 14.17 -7.67 9.91
C PHE A 178 14.22 -7.74 8.36
N PRO A 179 13.45 -8.61 7.68
CA PRO A 179 13.31 -8.56 6.21
C PRO A 179 12.92 -7.18 5.68
N TYR A 180 12.02 -6.49 6.38
CA TYR A 180 11.59 -5.15 6.02
C TYR A 180 12.73 -4.12 6.13
N ILE A 181 13.49 -4.12 7.22
CA ILE A 181 14.66 -3.25 7.38
C ILE A 181 15.67 -3.48 6.23
N PHE A 182 15.93 -4.75 5.89
CA PHE A 182 16.82 -5.09 4.77
C PHE A 182 16.27 -4.61 3.42
N TYR A 183 14.96 -4.73 3.20
CA TYR A 183 14.29 -4.20 2.01
C TYR A 183 14.54 -2.70 1.86
N VAL A 184 14.36 -1.93 2.94
CA VAL A 184 14.61 -0.48 2.95
C VAL A 184 16.08 -0.17 2.71
N LEU A 185 17.00 -0.86 3.38
CA LEU A 185 18.45 -0.70 3.16
C LEU A 185 18.86 -1.02 1.72
N ARG A 186 18.16 -1.93 1.05
CA ARG A 186 18.40 -2.22 -0.36
C ARG A 186 17.90 -1.09 -1.25
N LEU A 187 16.74 -0.50 -0.92
CA LEU A 187 16.17 0.62 -1.65
C LEU A 187 17.03 1.90 -1.58
N THR A 188 17.93 2.04 -0.60
CA THR A 188 18.84 3.20 -0.55
C THR A 188 20.07 3.09 -1.43
N LYS A 189 20.33 1.92 -2.05
CA LYS A 189 21.48 1.78 -2.94
C LYS A 189 21.25 2.59 -4.23
N PRO A 190 22.21 3.43 -4.66
CA PRO A 190 22.06 4.28 -5.84
C PRO A 190 21.60 3.54 -7.10
N THR A 191 22.16 2.35 -7.37
CA THR A 191 21.79 1.52 -8.53
C THR A 191 20.31 1.11 -8.52
N ASN A 192 19.77 0.75 -7.35
CA ASN A 192 18.38 0.32 -7.22
C ASN A 192 17.42 1.51 -7.32
N ILE A 193 17.87 2.69 -6.90
CA ILE A 193 17.10 3.93 -7.03
C ILE A 193 16.99 4.33 -8.50
N ILE A 194 18.11 4.29 -9.23
CA ILE A 194 18.14 4.54 -10.68
C ILE A 194 17.24 3.54 -11.40
N GLU A 195 17.36 2.24 -11.12
CA GLU A 195 16.52 1.21 -11.73
C GLU A 195 15.02 1.44 -11.43
N LYS A 196 14.68 1.82 -10.20
CA LYS A 196 13.29 2.10 -9.80
C LYS A 196 12.74 3.36 -10.46
N ILE A 197 13.52 4.44 -10.57
CA ILE A 197 13.07 5.67 -11.22
C ILE A 197 12.94 5.45 -12.73
N TYR A 198 13.90 4.77 -13.36
CA TYR A 198 13.80 4.39 -14.77
C TYR A 198 12.55 3.53 -15.03
N GLY A 199 12.31 2.50 -14.19
CA GLY A 199 11.12 1.66 -14.29
C GLY A 199 9.82 2.44 -14.17
N ASN A 200 9.70 3.29 -13.15
CA ASN A 200 8.52 4.14 -12.96
C ASN A 200 8.25 5.06 -14.16
N ASN A 201 9.30 5.66 -14.73
CA ASN A 201 9.18 6.52 -15.90
C ASN A 201 8.79 5.72 -17.15
N MET A 202 9.34 4.52 -17.32
CA MET A 202 8.98 3.63 -18.42
C MET A 202 7.53 3.15 -18.31
N ASP A 203 7.07 2.79 -17.11
CA ASP A 203 5.68 2.40 -16.85
C ASP A 203 4.72 3.55 -17.16
N LEU A 204 5.08 4.79 -16.80
CA LEU A 204 4.32 5.99 -17.15
C LEU A 204 4.22 6.14 -18.67
N ILE A 205 5.34 6.05 -19.40
CA ILE A 205 5.35 6.14 -20.87
C ILE A 205 4.48 5.04 -21.50
N GLN A 206 4.61 3.80 -21.03
CA GLN A 206 3.80 2.69 -21.52
C GLN A 206 2.31 2.90 -21.23
N SER A 207 1.98 3.42 -20.05
CA SER A 207 0.59 3.71 -19.67
C SER A 207 -0.06 4.72 -20.62
N LEU A 208 0.69 5.70 -21.12
CA LEU A 208 0.21 6.71 -22.07
C LEU A 208 -0.11 6.10 -23.44
N THR A 209 0.63 5.07 -23.85
CA THR A 209 0.38 4.32 -25.10
C THR A 209 -0.76 3.31 -25.00
N SER A 210 -1.33 3.12 -23.81
CA SER A 210 -2.38 2.12 -23.60
C SER A 210 -3.71 2.51 -24.25
N PRO A 211 -4.52 1.55 -24.73
CA PRO A 211 -5.86 1.82 -25.27
C PRO A 211 -6.77 2.56 -24.29
N ARG A 212 -6.59 2.31 -22.98
CA ARG A 212 -7.31 2.99 -21.90
C ARG A 212 -6.97 4.48 -21.84
N SER A 213 -5.68 4.84 -21.94
CA SER A 213 -5.24 6.23 -21.99
C SER A 213 -5.84 6.93 -23.21
N HIS A 214 -5.75 6.30 -24.40
CA HIS A 214 -6.33 6.85 -25.63
C HIS A 214 -7.84 7.08 -25.56
N ALA A 215 -8.58 6.18 -24.89
CA ALA A 215 -10.02 6.36 -24.67
C ALA A 215 -10.36 7.59 -23.81
N MET A 216 -9.42 8.07 -22.98
CA MET A 216 -9.62 9.18 -22.04
C MET A 216 -9.01 10.51 -22.49
N VAL A 217 -8.34 10.56 -23.67
CA VAL A 217 -7.69 11.77 -24.21
C VAL A 217 -8.64 12.96 -24.41
N HIS A 218 -9.94 12.69 -24.57
CA HIS A 218 -10.95 13.74 -24.71
C HIS A 218 -11.28 14.47 -23.38
N ILE A 219 -10.79 13.96 -22.25
CA ILE A 219 -11.03 14.52 -20.91
C ILE A 219 -9.85 15.45 -20.55
N HIS A 220 -10.09 16.76 -20.57
CA HIS A 220 -9.03 17.77 -20.38
C HIS A 220 -8.24 17.60 -19.08
N SER A 221 -8.91 17.32 -17.96
CA SER A 221 -8.26 17.11 -16.66
C SER A 221 -7.36 15.88 -16.60
N VAL A 222 -7.66 14.84 -17.39
CA VAL A 222 -6.81 13.64 -17.49
C VAL A 222 -5.54 13.98 -18.25
N VAL A 223 -5.66 14.71 -19.36
CA VAL A 223 -4.52 15.15 -20.17
C VAL A 223 -3.60 16.09 -19.37
N GLU A 224 -4.17 17.03 -18.61
CA GLU A 224 -3.40 17.93 -17.75
C GLU A 224 -2.59 17.17 -16.69
N ASN A 225 -3.22 16.21 -15.99
CA ASN A 225 -2.53 15.39 -15.00
C ASN A 225 -1.42 14.53 -15.63
N GLN A 226 -1.68 13.93 -16.80
CA GLN A 226 -0.69 13.17 -17.57
C GLN A 226 0.51 14.04 -18.00
N GLN A 227 0.26 15.27 -18.45
CA GLN A 227 1.32 16.22 -18.81
C GLN A 227 2.15 16.62 -17.60
N TYR A 228 1.50 16.87 -16.46
CA TYR A 228 2.18 17.19 -15.21
C TYR A 228 3.07 16.02 -14.73
N GLU A 229 2.53 14.79 -14.71
CA GLU A 229 3.28 13.60 -14.32
C GLU A 229 4.48 13.35 -15.24
N MET A 230 4.32 13.57 -16.55
CA MET A 230 5.42 13.40 -17.51
C MET A 230 6.51 14.47 -17.36
N PHE A 231 6.14 15.71 -17.01
CA PHE A 231 7.09 16.77 -16.71
C PHE A 231 7.89 16.45 -15.43
N GLU A 232 7.22 15.99 -14.38
CA GLU A 232 7.88 15.56 -13.14
C GLU A 232 8.81 14.36 -13.36
N ALA A 233 8.38 13.38 -14.17
CA ALA A 233 9.20 12.24 -14.57
C ALA A 233 10.50 12.67 -15.27
N PHE A 234 10.40 13.63 -16.19
CA PHE A 234 11.57 14.17 -16.90
C PHE A 234 12.51 14.93 -15.96
N ASN A 235 11.97 15.76 -15.05
CA ASN A 235 12.78 16.46 -14.05
C ASN A 235 13.51 15.48 -13.12
N GLN A 236 12.84 14.41 -12.67
CA GLN A 236 13.49 13.37 -11.84
C GLN A 236 14.63 12.67 -12.59
N LEU A 237 14.50 12.45 -13.89
CA LEU A 237 15.53 11.84 -14.72
C LEU A 237 16.73 12.79 -14.92
N ASP A 238 16.47 14.08 -15.12
CA ASP A 238 17.50 15.13 -15.22
C ASP A 238 18.25 15.29 -13.89
N ASP A 239 17.53 15.33 -12.76
CA ASP A 239 18.09 15.37 -11.41
C ASP A 239 19.07 14.19 -11.17
N ILE A 240 18.73 12.98 -11.66
CA ILE A 240 19.62 11.81 -11.59
C ILE A 240 20.86 12.01 -12.48
N LEU A 241 20.68 12.50 -13.70
CA LEU A 241 21.77 12.72 -14.64
C LEU A 241 22.75 13.79 -14.11
N GLU A 242 22.28 14.82 -13.45
CA GLU A 242 23.13 15.83 -12.81
C GLU A 242 23.99 15.21 -11.70
N PHE A 243 23.45 14.24 -10.94
CA PHE A 243 24.08 13.69 -9.75
C PHE A 243 25.06 12.52 -10.00
N ILE A 244 25.11 11.97 -11.21
CA ILE A 244 26.08 10.91 -11.53
C ILE A 244 27.46 11.55 -11.79
N ASP A 245 28.32 11.54 -10.76
CA ASP A 245 29.72 12.00 -10.84
C ASP A 245 30.56 11.18 -11.84
N PHE A 246 30.24 9.90 -12.04
CA PHE A 246 31.01 9.01 -12.89
C PHE A 246 30.52 9.03 -14.34
N LYS A 247 31.34 9.57 -15.24
CA LYS A 247 31.07 9.68 -16.69
C LYS A 247 30.62 8.37 -17.34
N GLU A 248 31.12 7.22 -16.88
CA GLU A 248 30.70 5.89 -17.39
C GLU A 248 29.26 5.55 -17.04
N VAL A 249 28.84 5.72 -15.78
CA VAL A 249 27.46 5.42 -15.36
C VAL A 249 26.48 6.36 -16.05
N LYS A 250 26.86 7.64 -16.24
CA LYS A 250 26.07 8.59 -17.03
C LYS A 250 25.96 8.15 -18.49
N ALA A 251 27.04 7.65 -19.10
CA ALA A 251 27.04 7.14 -20.47
C ALA A 251 26.17 5.87 -20.60
N ASP A 252 26.26 4.94 -19.64
CA ASP A 252 25.43 3.73 -19.61
C ASP A 252 23.94 4.07 -19.51
N ILE A 253 23.58 5.01 -18.64
CA ILE A 253 22.19 5.41 -18.45
C ILE A 253 21.67 6.14 -19.70
N ILE A 254 22.43 7.06 -20.29
CA ILE A 254 22.07 7.69 -21.58
C ILE A 254 21.89 6.62 -22.67
N TYR A 255 22.79 5.63 -22.73
CA TYR A 255 22.70 4.52 -23.67
C TYR A 255 21.42 3.70 -23.47
N TYR A 256 21.06 3.36 -22.22
CA TYR A 256 19.81 2.65 -21.90
C TYR A 256 18.55 3.48 -22.12
N MET A 257 18.62 4.81 -22.01
CA MET A 257 17.50 5.70 -22.35
C MET A 257 17.30 5.87 -23.86
N SER A 258 18.39 5.77 -24.64
CA SER A 258 18.36 5.99 -26.09
C SER A 258 17.86 4.79 -26.91
N ARG A 259 17.56 3.67 -26.25
CA ARG A 259 17.16 2.40 -26.87
C ARG A 259 15.74 2.04 -26.49
#